data_AF-A0A2T7KFS4-F1
#
_entry.id   AF-A0A2T7KFS4-F1
#
_cell.length_a   1.000
_cell.length_b   1.000
_cell.length_c   1.000
_cell.angle_alpha   90.00
_cell.angle_beta   90.00
_cell.angle_gamma   90.00
#
_symmetry.space_group_name_H-M   'P 1'
#
loop_
_entity.id
_entity.type
_entity.pdbx_description
1 polymer ?
#
loop_
_entity_poly.entity_id
_entity_poly.type
_entity_poly.pdbx_seq_one_letter_code
_entity_poly.pdbx_strand_id
1 'polypeptide(L)'
;MAVDFSVKGTVELCPPVPLAQLWELTEGGDFHVAPHGIPESELTALVEREAWVLVPDADSGTDGQGRPRAIKYLRVRDPETYSFSINRRLVALSAWMGEAHEFDGELHYQDGDVGTKGVIEPFEDGEEPEWYETAGRLW
;
A
#
# COMPACT_ATOMS: atom_id res chain seq x y z
N MET A 1 7.34 22.53 10.32
CA MET A 1 8.17 21.35 10.64
C MET A 1 7.56 20.22 9.85
N ALA A 2 8.31 19.67 8.91
CA ALA A 2 7.82 18.57 8.10
C ALA A 2 8.12 17.31 8.92
N VAL A 3 7.08 16.60 9.35
CA VAL A 3 7.24 15.38 10.16
C VAL A 3 7.48 14.25 9.16
N ASP A 4 8.70 13.72 9.16
CA ASP A 4 9.07 12.59 8.32
C ASP A 4 8.68 11.29 9.04
N PHE A 5 7.75 10.55 8.42
CA PHE A 5 7.35 9.23 8.88
C PHE A 5 8.08 8.17 8.07
N SER A 6 8.43 7.07 8.72
CA SER A 6 8.71 5.82 8.04
C SER A 6 7.47 4.93 8.11
N VAL A 7 7.06 4.34 7.00
CA VAL A 7 5.90 3.44 6.92
C VAL A 7 6.31 2.10 6.31
N LYS A 8 5.78 1.01 6.86
CA LYS A 8 6.00 -0.33 6.32
C LYS A 8 4.85 -1.26 6.64
N GLY A 9 4.56 -2.19 5.74
CA GLY A 9 3.54 -3.21 6.00
C GLY A 9 3.09 -3.90 4.72
N THR A 10 2.08 -4.74 4.87
CA THR A 10 1.42 -5.39 3.75
C THR A 10 -0.06 -5.43 4.05
N VAL A 11 -0.86 -4.98 3.09
CA VAL A 11 -2.31 -4.97 3.15
C VAL A 11 -2.82 -5.81 1.98
N GLU A 12 -3.71 -6.75 2.25
CA GLU A 12 -4.42 -7.52 1.25
C GLU A 12 -5.65 -6.73 0.76
N LEU A 13 -5.95 -6.86 -0.53
CA LEU A 13 -7.13 -6.31 -1.18
C LEU A 13 -8.11 -7.46 -1.40
N CYS A 14 -9.24 -7.42 -0.71
CA CYS A 14 -10.18 -8.54 -0.60
C CYS A 14 -11.56 -8.15 -1.14
N PRO A 15 -12.01 -8.72 -2.28
CA PRO A 15 -11.31 -9.63 -3.17
C PRO A 15 -10.18 -8.93 -3.96
N PRO A 16 -9.32 -9.66 -4.69
CA PRO A 16 -8.29 -9.05 -5.53
C PRO A 16 -8.86 -8.05 -6.54
N VAL A 17 -8.21 -6.89 -6.68
CA VAL A 17 -8.66 -5.77 -7.50
C VAL A 17 -8.15 -5.92 -8.93
N PRO A 18 -9.01 -5.91 -9.97
CA PRO A 18 -8.57 -5.88 -11.36
C PRO A 18 -7.55 -4.78 -11.63
N LEU A 19 -6.40 -5.10 -12.26
CA LEU A 19 -5.37 -4.10 -12.58
C LEU A 19 -5.93 -2.96 -13.44
N ALA A 20 -6.90 -3.27 -14.31
CA ALA A 20 -7.54 -2.27 -15.15
C ALA A 20 -8.26 -1.16 -14.36
N GLN A 21 -8.73 -1.43 -13.14
CA GLN A 21 -9.33 -0.40 -12.27
C GLN A 21 -8.28 0.50 -11.65
N LEU A 22 -7.08 -0.02 -11.40
CA LEU A 22 -5.97 0.72 -10.78
C LEU A 22 -5.05 1.40 -11.80
N TRP A 23 -5.37 1.34 -13.09
CA TRP A 23 -4.47 1.76 -14.16
C TRP A 23 -3.99 3.21 -14.01
N GLU A 24 -4.92 4.13 -13.78
CA GLU A 24 -4.63 5.56 -13.62
C GLU A 24 -3.74 5.86 -12.40
N LEU A 25 -3.89 5.09 -11.31
CA LEU A 25 -3.02 5.22 -10.13
C LEU A 25 -1.59 4.80 -10.44
N THR A 26 -1.43 3.75 -11.24
CA THR A 26 -0.11 3.23 -11.62
C THR A 26 0.59 4.13 -12.64
N GLU A 27 -0.16 4.77 -13.55
CA GLU A 27 0.40 5.75 -14.50
C GLU A 27 0.76 7.07 -13.83
N GLY A 28 0.07 7.43 -12.73
CA GLY A 28 0.39 8.60 -11.91
C GLY A 28 1.74 8.52 -11.19
N GLY A 29 2.36 7.32 -11.14
CA GLY A 29 3.67 7.09 -10.52
C GLY A 29 3.67 7.01 -9.00
N ASP A 30 2.49 7.08 -8.38
CA ASP A 30 2.34 6.92 -6.92
C ASP A 30 2.46 5.46 -6.47
N PHE A 31 2.24 4.51 -7.39
CA PHE A 31 2.32 3.07 -7.14
C PHE A 31 3.09 2.35 -8.25
N HIS A 32 3.89 1.36 -7.86
CA HIS A 32 4.58 0.48 -8.79
C HIS A 32 3.92 -0.90 -8.82
N VAL A 33 3.66 -1.46 -10.00
CA VAL A 33 3.09 -2.82 -10.12
C VAL A 33 4.21 -3.83 -10.26
N ALA A 34 4.28 -4.80 -9.35
CA ALA A 34 5.24 -5.89 -9.45
C ALA A 34 4.90 -6.84 -10.62
N PRO A 35 5.90 -7.43 -11.27
CA PRO A 35 5.68 -8.50 -12.25
C PRO A 35 4.92 -9.68 -11.65
N HIS A 36 4.05 -10.30 -12.44
CA HIS A 36 3.35 -11.52 -12.03
C HIS A 36 4.36 -12.65 -11.77
N GLY A 37 4.23 -13.32 -10.62
CA GLY A 37 5.13 -14.42 -10.24
C GLY A 37 6.55 -14.00 -9.88
N ILE A 38 6.77 -12.71 -9.57
CA ILE A 38 8.08 -12.23 -9.10
C ILE A 38 8.56 -13.04 -7.87
N PRO A 39 9.82 -13.47 -7.82
CA PRO A 39 10.38 -14.12 -6.63
C PRO A 39 10.40 -13.15 -5.44
N GLU A 40 10.16 -13.66 -4.22
CA GLU A 40 10.07 -12.84 -3.01
C GLU A 40 11.33 -12.00 -2.73
N SER A 41 12.52 -12.50 -3.09
CA SER A 41 13.77 -11.75 -2.98
C SER A 41 13.81 -10.53 -3.91
N GLU A 42 13.30 -10.68 -5.14
CA GLU A 42 13.22 -9.59 -6.11
C GLU A 42 12.10 -8.61 -5.76
N LEU A 43 10.98 -9.11 -5.25
CA LEU A 43 9.89 -8.26 -4.74
C LEU A 43 10.36 -7.41 -3.56
N THR A 44 11.14 -7.99 -2.64
CA THR A 44 11.71 -7.25 -1.51
C THR A 44 12.61 -6.12 -2.01
N ALA A 45 13.49 -6.40 -2.97
CA ALA A 45 14.36 -5.39 -3.56
C ALA A 45 13.56 -4.30 -4.32
N LEU A 46 12.46 -4.68 -4.98
CA LEU A 46 11.56 -3.74 -5.66
C LEU A 46 10.87 -2.81 -4.66
N VAL A 47 10.35 -3.36 -3.56
CA VAL A 47 9.71 -2.61 -2.48
C VAL A 47 10.70 -1.65 -1.81
N GLU A 48 11.96 -2.05 -1.65
CA GLU A 48 13.00 -1.16 -1.13
C GLU A 48 13.33 0.00 -2.08
N ARG A 49 13.12 -0.16 -3.39
CA ARG A 49 13.41 0.87 -4.39
C ARG A 49 12.23 1.80 -4.69
N GLU A 50 11.03 1.24 -4.80
CA GLU A 50 9.83 1.95 -5.25
C GLU A 50 8.91 2.36 -4.10
N ALA A 51 9.18 1.87 -2.88
CA ALA A 51 8.46 2.11 -1.62
C ALA A 51 7.00 1.62 -1.57
N TRP A 52 6.18 1.85 -2.61
CA TRP A 52 4.75 1.50 -2.68
C TRP A 52 4.50 0.55 -3.85
N VAL A 53 4.38 -0.74 -3.55
CA VAL A 53 4.31 -1.79 -4.58
C VAL A 53 3.00 -2.55 -4.52
N LEU A 54 2.26 -2.55 -5.62
CA LEU A 54 1.09 -3.39 -5.86
C LEU A 54 1.55 -4.77 -6.34
N VAL A 55 1.20 -5.80 -5.58
CA VAL A 55 1.61 -7.18 -5.80
C VAL A 55 0.46 -7.95 -6.45
N PRO A 56 0.67 -8.54 -7.63
CA PRO A 56 -0.33 -9.33 -8.31
C PRO A 56 -0.86 -10.52 -7.52
N ASP A 57 -2.12 -10.87 -7.77
CA ASP A 57 -2.63 -12.18 -7.39
C ASP A 57 -1.97 -13.27 -8.24
N ALA A 58 -1.37 -14.27 -7.58
CA ALA A 58 -0.67 -15.37 -8.24
C ALA A 58 -1.62 -16.29 -9.01
N ASP A 59 -2.88 -16.41 -8.55
CA ASP A 59 -3.87 -17.32 -9.14
C ASP A 59 -4.61 -16.68 -10.32
N SER A 60 -4.66 -15.35 -10.41
CA SER A 60 -5.35 -14.60 -11.47
C SER A 60 -4.69 -14.70 -12.86
N GLY A 61 -3.40 -15.06 -12.91
CA GLY A 61 -2.61 -15.11 -14.15
C GLY A 61 -2.42 -13.76 -14.82
N THR A 62 -2.11 -13.80 -16.13
CA THR A 62 -1.83 -12.60 -16.94
C THR A 62 -2.83 -12.41 -18.10
N ASP A 63 -2.93 -11.18 -18.59
CA ASP A 63 -3.63 -10.85 -19.83
C ASP A 63 -2.80 -11.22 -21.08
N GLY A 64 -3.34 -10.92 -22.28
CA GLY A 64 -2.66 -11.19 -23.56
C GLY A 64 -1.40 -10.35 -23.81
N GLN A 65 -1.10 -9.36 -22.97
CA GLN A 65 0.10 -8.54 -23.01
C GLN A 65 1.10 -8.93 -21.90
N GLY A 66 0.80 -9.96 -21.11
CA GLY A 66 1.64 -10.41 -19.99
C GLY A 66 1.47 -9.57 -18.72
N ARG A 67 0.45 -8.71 -18.64
CA ARG A 67 0.17 -7.90 -17.45
C ARG A 67 -0.64 -8.70 -16.44
N PRO A 68 -0.44 -8.52 -15.13
CA PRO A 68 -1.24 -9.20 -14.13
C PRO A 68 -2.71 -8.81 -14.25
N ARG A 69 -3.62 -9.77 -14.08
CA ARG A 69 -5.07 -9.50 -14.20
C ARG A 69 -5.65 -8.82 -12.97
N ALA A 70 -5.18 -9.22 -11.79
CA ALA A 70 -5.62 -8.65 -10.53
C ALA A 70 -4.43 -8.41 -9.58
N ILE A 71 -4.62 -7.46 -8.68
CA ILE A 71 -3.72 -7.10 -7.58
C ILE A 71 -4.32 -7.64 -6.29
N LYS A 72 -3.49 -8.32 -5.52
CA LYS A 72 -3.90 -8.92 -4.24
C LYS A 72 -3.35 -8.18 -3.04
N TYR A 73 -2.15 -7.61 -3.13
CA TYR A 73 -1.55 -6.95 -1.98
C TYR A 73 -0.98 -5.58 -2.34
N LEU A 74 -1.03 -4.66 -1.38
CA LEU A 74 -0.17 -3.50 -1.33
C LEU A 74 0.95 -3.80 -0.33
N ARG A 75 2.21 -3.74 -0.78
CA ARG A 75 3.38 -3.85 0.08
C ARG A 75 4.11 -2.52 0.13
N VAL A 76 4.29 -2.01 1.35
CA VAL A 76 4.87 -0.68 1.57
C VAL A 76 6.15 -0.78 2.38
N ARG A 77 7.15 0.00 1.99
CA ARG A 77 8.35 0.32 2.76
C ARG A 77 8.88 1.68 2.32
N ASP A 78 8.31 2.72 2.88
CA ASP A 78 8.68 4.11 2.61
C ASP A 78 9.44 4.66 3.84
N PRO A 79 10.78 4.82 3.78
CA PRO A 79 11.55 5.24 4.93
C PRO A 79 11.39 6.73 5.27
N GLU A 80 10.94 7.55 4.31
CA GLU A 80 10.84 9.00 4.47
C GLU A 80 9.63 9.51 3.68
N THR A 81 8.52 9.70 4.37
CA THR A 81 7.26 10.12 3.74
C THR A 81 6.42 10.99 4.66
N TYR A 82 5.60 11.84 4.06
CA TYR A 82 4.69 12.71 4.80
C TYR A 82 3.37 12.00 5.07
N SER A 83 2.80 12.21 6.26
CA SER A 83 1.47 11.69 6.61
C SER A 83 0.40 12.09 5.59
N PHE A 84 0.47 13.33 5.07
CA PHE A 84 -0.40 13.78 3.97
C PHE A 84 -0.26 12.93 2.70
N SER A 85 0.97 12.57 2.32
CA SER A 85 1.24 11.72 1.16
C SER A 85 0.74 10.30 1.38
N ILE A 86 0.91 9.76 2.60
CA ILE A 86 0.36 8.45 2.99
C ILE A 86 -1.17 8.47 2.85
N ASN A 87 -1.84 9.43 3.49
CA ASN A 87 -3.31 9.53 3.46
C ASN A 87 -3.80 9.69 2.03
N ARG A 88 -3.21 10.59 1.24
CA ARG A 88 -3.59 10.80 -0.15
C ARG A 88 -3.46 9.51 -0.97
N ARG A 89 -2.40 8.74 -0.80
CA ARG A 89 -2.19 7.47 -1.53
C ARG A 89 -3.22 6.43 -1.13
N LEU A 90 -3.46 6.24 0.17
CA LEU A 90 -4.43 5.25 0.67
C LEU A 90 -5.87 5.61 0.28
N VAL A 91 -6.26 6.88 0.42
CA VAL A 91 -7.56 7.40 -0.04
C VAL A 91 -7.74 7.19 -1.54
N ALA A 92 -6.71 7.51 -2.34
CA ALA A 92 -6.79 7.33 -3.78
C ALA A 92 -6.90 5.85 -4.15
N LEU A 93 -6.09 4.98 -3.53
CA LEU A 93 -6.18 3.53 -3.75
C LEU A 93 -7.57 2.99 -3.41
N SER A 94 -8.11 3.38 -2.27
CA SER A 94 -9.43 2.98 -1.80
C SER A 94 -10.54 3.41 -2.76
N ALA A 95 -10.53 4.67 -3.19
CA ALA A 95 -11.52 5.21 -4.12
C ALA A 95 -11.52 4.52 -5.49
N TRP A 96 -10.35 4.12 -6.00
CA TRP A 96 -10.23 3.42 -7.29
C TRP A 96 -10.55 1.93 -7.21
N MET A 97 -10.30 1.32 -6.06
CA MET A 97 -10.65 -0.07 -5.77
C MET A 97 -12.18 -0.24 -5.71
N GLY A 98 -12.88 0.71 -5.09
CA GLY A 98 -14.35 0.75 -5.01
C GLY A 98 -14.95 -0.13 -3.92
N GLU A 99 -16.23 0.09 -3.61
CA GLU A 99 -16.98 -0.49 -2.47
C GLU A 99 -17.06 -2.03 -2.43
N ALA A 100 -16.71 -2.71 -3.52
CA ALA A 100 -16.77 -4.17 -3.58
C ALA A 100 -15.56 -4.86 -2.92
N HIS A 101 -14.62 -4.07 -2.41
CA HIS A 101 -13.33 -4.53 -1.94
C HIS A 101 -12.98 -3.89 -0.61
N GLU A 102 -12.37 -4.70 0.25
CA GLU A 102 -11.97 -4.35 1.60
C GLU A 102 -10.45 -4.44 1.71
N PHE A 103 -9.88 -3.66 2.60
CA PHE A 103 -8.49 -3.83 3.02
C PHE A 103 -8.43 -4.82 4.19
N ASP A 104 -7.55 -5.82 4.09
CA ASP A 104 -7.22 -6.70 5.21
C ASP A 104 -5.75 -6.56 5.60
N GLY A 105 -5.50 -6.30 6.88
CA GLY A 105 -4.16 -6.04 7.42
C GLY A 105 -3.86 -4.56 7.62
N GLU A 106 -2.61 -4.28 8.00
CA GLU A 106 -2.25 -3.02 8.61
C GLU A 106 -0.87 -2.51 8.15
N LEU A 107 -0.69 -1.18 8.13
CA LEU A 107 0.62 -0.55 7.90
C LEU A 107 1.15 0.01 9.22
N HIS A 108 2.42 -0.21 9.52
CA HIS A 108 3.06 0.36 10.69
C HIS A 108 3.78 1.65 10.33
N TYR A 109 3.60 2.69 11.14
CA TYR A 109 4.37 3.93 11.02
C TYR A 109 5.31 4.14 12.21
N GLN A 110 6.38 4.89 11.97
CA GLN A 110 7.24 5.44 13.00
C GLN A 110 7.58 6.89 12.65
N ASP A 111 7.29 7.79 13.58
CA ASP A 111 7.66 9.21 13.55
C ASP A 111 9.17 9.37 13.78
N GLY A 112 9.85 10.06 12.86
CA GLY A 112 11.30 10.25 12.90
C GLY A 112 11.78 11.21 13.99
N ASP A 113 10.96 12.18 14.40
CA ASP A 113 11.31 13.22 15.37
C ASP A 113 11.02 12.78 16.81
N VAL A 114 9.85 12.16 17.02
CA VAL A 114 9.33 11.81 18.36
C VAL A 114 9.57 10.34 18.69
N GLY A 115 9.83 9.50 17.69
CA GLY A 115 9.97 8.05 17.85
C GLY A 115 8.64 7.34 18.13
N THR A 116 7.52 8.05 18.03
CA THR A 116 6.17 7.51 18.15
C THR A 116 5.94 6.43 17.10
N LYS A 117 5.33 5.33 17.52
CA LYS A 117 5.01 4.20 16.64
C LYS A 117 3.54 3.91 16.69
N GLY A 118 3.01 3.45 15.56
CA GLY A 118 1.61 3.14 15.45
C GLY A 118 1.29 2.33 14.23
N VAL A 119 -0.01 2.20 14.01
CA VAL A 119 -0.64 1.44 12.96
C VAL A 119 -1.53 2.38 12.15
N ILE A 120 -1.59 2.16 10.86
CA ILE A 120 -2.49 2.82 9.92
C ILE A 120 -3.40 1.73 9.38
N GLU A 121 -4.69 1.90 9.62
CA GLU A 121 -5.75 1.06 9.09
C GLU A 121 -6.41 1.80 7.92
N PRO A 122 -6.21 1.35 6.67
CA PRO A 122 -6.89 1.94 5.52
C PRO A 122 -8.37 1.57 5.50
N PHE A 123 -9.21 2.52 5.07
CA PHE A 123 -10.66 2.34 4.94
C PHE A 123 -11.08 2.25 3.48
N GLU A 124 -12.24 1.64 3.25
CA GLU A 124 -12.91 1.53 1.95
C GLU A 124 -13.51 2.89 1.49
N ASP A 125 -13.97 2.91 0.24
CA ASP A 125 -14.67 4.04 -0.40
C ASP A 125 -13.99 5.43 -0.34
N GLY A 126 -12.66 5.47 -0.29
CA GLY A 126 -11.90 6.72 -0.25
C GLY A 126 -12.00 7.46 1.08
N GLU A 127 -12.40 6.79 2.15
CA GLU A 127 -12.34 7.35 3.50
C GLU A 127 -10.90 7.54 3.98
N GLU A 128 -10.70 8.50 4.90
CA GLU A 128 -9.38 8.75 5.45
C GLU A 128 -8.93 7.56 6.31
N PRO A 129 -7.67 7.10 6.17
CA PRO A 129 -7.16 6.02 7.00
C PRO A 129 -7.09 6.44 8.48
N GLU A 130 -7.35 5.53 9.39
CA GLU A 130 -7.20 5.79 10.82
C GLU A 130 -5.78 5.51 11.29
N TRP A 131 -5.29 6.35 12.19
CA TRP A 131 -3.94 6.27 12.75
C TRP A 131 -4.02 5.97 14.24
N TYR A 132 -3.49 4.81 14.62
CA TYR A 132 -3.49 4.32 15.99
C TYR A 132 -2.08 4.34 16.57
N GLU A 133 -1.86 5.17 17.58
CA GLU A 133 -0.60 5.12 18.34
C GLU A 133 -0.53 3.84 19.18
N THR A 134 0.52 3.04 18.99
CA THR A 134 0.77 1.82 19.77
C THR A 134 1.81 2.02 20.87
N ALA A 135 2.59 3.10 20.79
CA ALA A 135 3.62 3.44 21.76
C ALA A 135 3.29 4.75 22.51
N GLY A 136 2.37 4.63 23.48
CA GLY A 136 2.00 5.71 24.41
C GLY A 136 1.47 5.24 25.79
N ARG A 137 1.34 3.93 26.03
CA ARG A 137 1.15 3.40 27.40
C ARG A 137 2.50 3.15 28.05
N LEU A 138 3.14 4.23 28.48
CA LEU A 138 4.11 4.16 29.57
C LEU A 138 3.36 3.66 30.82
N TRP A 139 3.81 2.53 31.37
CA TRP A 139 3.51 2.13 32.74
C TRP A 139 4.31 2.99 33.72
#